data_AF-A0A2G0W305-F1
#
_entry.id   AF-A0A2G0W305-F1
#
_cell.length_a   1.000
_cell.length_b   1.000
_cell.length_c   1.000
_cell.angle_alpha   90.00
_cell.angle_beta   90.00
_cell.angle_gamma   90.00
#
_symmetry.space_group_name_H-M   'P 1'
#
loop_
_entity.id
_entity.type
_entity.pdbx_description
1 polymer ?
#
loop_
_entity_poly.entity_id
_entity_poly.type
_entity_poly.pdbx_seq_one_letter_code
_entity_poly.pdbx_strand_id
1 'polypeptide(L)' 'MSIDKTTQLISTRSEINANLLLRAGWTLLLVADRQEGEHQWLLYQFGWQQEHDPVEVTFTGIEGGPDPF' A
#
# COMPACT_ATOMS: atom_id res chain seq x y z
N MET A 1 10.45 8.00 -19.22
CA MET A 1 10.72 6.83 -18.37
C MET A 1 9.36 6.26 -18.01
N SER A 2 8.85 5.31 -18.80
CA SER A 2 7.50 4.78 -18.61
C SER A 2 7.54 3.72 -17.51
N ILE A 3 6.60 3.76 -16.58
CA ILE A 3 6.38 2.73 -15.56
C ILE A 3 5.59 1.59 -16.24
N ASP A 4 6.13 1.03 -17.34
CA ASP A 4 5.42 0.02 -18.15
C ASP A 4 5.30 -1.34 -17.44
N LYS A 5 5.95 -1.53 -16.29
CA LYS A 5 6.01 -2.82 -15.60
C LYS A 5 5.15 -2.93 -14.33
N THR A 6 4.40 -1.89 -13.92
CA THR A 6 3.52 -2.05 -12.75
C THR A 6 2.28 -2.84 -13.16
N THR A 7 2.22 -4.10 -12.78
CA THR A 7 1.12 -5.02 -13.12
C THR A 7 -0.03 -4.94 -12.12
N GLN A 8 0.26 -4.57 -10.88
CA GLN A 8 -0.75 -4.42 -9.82
C GLN A 8 -0.42 -3.25 -8.89
N LEU A 9 -1.46 -2.64 -8.32
CA LEU A 9 -1.37 -1.59 -7.30
C LEU A 9 -2.14 -2.00 -6.05
N ILE A 10 -1.58 -1.70 -4.89
CA ILE A 10 -2.25 -1.87 -3.60
C ILE A 10 -1.91 -0.70 -2.68
N SER A 11 -2.79 -0.41 -1.74
CA SER A 11 -2.54 0.57 -0.69
C SER A 11 -2.94 0.03 0.68
N THR A 12 -2.34 0.61 1.71
CA THR A 12 -2.69 0.35 3.11
C THR A 12 -2.45 1.61 3.93
N ARG A 13 -3.16 1.74 5.04
CA ARG A 13 -2.95 2.79 6.05
C ARG A 13 -2.21 2.30 7.28
N SER A 14 -1.85 1.01 7.30
CA SER A 14 -1.13 0.36 8.40
C SER A 14 0.35 0.21 8.06
N GLU A 15 1.22 0.76 8.91
CA GLU A 15 2.67 0.58 8.79
C GLU A 15 3.07 -0.91 8.89
N ILE A 16 2.33 -1.70 9.68
CA ILE A 16 2.56 -3.14 9.81
C ILE A 16 2.31 -3.84 8.47
N ASN A 17 1.17 -3.56 7.81
CA ASN A 17 0.85 -4.13 6.50
C ASN A 17 1.82 -3.63 5.41
N ALA A 18 2.23 -2.36 5.47
CA ALA A 18 3.24 -1.81 4.57
C ALA A 18 4.57 -2.58 4.65
N ASN A 19 5.02 -2.90 5.87
CA ASN A 19 6.20 -3.71 6.09
C ASN A 19 6.05 -5.16 5.62
N LEU A 20 4.86 -5.76 5.75
CA LEU A 20 4.57 -7.08 5.19
C LEU A 20 4.66 -7.08 3.67
N LEU A 21 4.10 -6.07 3.00
CA LEU A 21 4.18 -5.91 1.54
C LEU A 21 5.62 -5.76 1.06
N LEU A 22 6.44 -4.96 1.74
CA LEU A 22 7.88 -4.82 1.44
C LEU A 22 8.59 -6.19 1.51
N ARG A 23 8.33 -6.98 2.56
CA ARG A 23 8.93 -8.32 2.72
C ARG A 23 8.43 -9.31 1.67
N ALA A 24 7.19 -9.15 1.20
CA ALA A 24 6.60 -9.93 0.12
C ALA A 24 7.10 -9.52 -1.28
N GLY A 25 7.96 -8.49 -1.38
CA GLY A 25 8.59 -8.07 -2.64
C GLY A 25 7.84 -6.96 -3.38
N TRP A 26 6.85 -6.33 -2.76
CA TRP A 26 6.20 -5.15 -3.31
C TRP A 26 7.11 -3.93 -3.25
N THR A 27 7.00 -3.04 -4.24
CA THR A 27 7.78 -1.80 -4.29
C THR A 27 6.94 -0.64 -3.74
N LEU A 28 7.44 0.06 -2.72
CA LEU A 28 6.81 1.27 -2.20
C LEU A 28 6.97 2.40 -3.23
N LEU A 29 5.84 2.95 -3.69
CA LEU A 29 5.80 4.01 -4.71
C LEU A 29 5.62 5.39 -4.08
N LEU A 30 4.79 5.47 -3.04
CA LEU A 30 4.38 6.72 -2.42
C LEU A 30 4.01 6.49 -0.95
N VAL A 31 4.43 7.44 -0.10
CA VAL A 31 3.84 7.65 1.22
C VAL A 31 3.20 9.03 1.19
N ALA A 32 1.89 9.08 1.44
CA ALA A 32 1.14 10.33 1.46
C ALA A 32 0.59 10.58 2.86
N ASP A 33 0.87 11.76 3.40
CA ASP A 33 0.16 12.28 4.56
C ASP A 33 -1.16 12.90 4.09
N ARG A 34 -2.27 12.25 4.44
CA ARG A 34 -3.63 12.61 4.01
C ARG A 34 -4.35 13.27 5.16
N GLN A 35 -5.09 14.33 4.85
CA GLN A 35 -5.94 15.02 5.80
C GLN A 35 -7.33 15.24 5.20
N GLU A 36 -8.36 14.95 6.00
CA GLU A 36 -9.77 15.19 5.67
C GLU A 36 -10.51 15.67 6.92
N GLY A 37 -10.82 16.98 6.96
CA GLY A 37 -11.34 17.63 8.16
C GLY A 37 -10.37 17.49 9.35
N GLU A 38 -10.88 16.95 10.45
CA GLU A 38 -10.11 16.67 11.68
C GLU A 38 -9.34 15.35 11.63
N HIS A 39 -9.49 14.55 10.58
CA HIS A 39 -8.82 13.26 10.45
C HIS A 39 -7.54 13.40 9.64
N GLN A 40 -6.46 12.77 10.11
CA GLN A 40 -5.19 12.68 9.40
C GLN A 40 -4.68 11.25 9.45
N TRP A 41 -4.13 10.75 8.35
CA TRP A 41 -3.58 9.40 8.26
C TRP A 41 -2.49 9.30 7.20
N LEU A 42 -1.60 8.32 7.36
CA LEU A 42 -0.64 7.96 6.33
C LEU A 42 -1.25 6.95 5.36
N LEU A 43 -1.04 7.16 4.07
CA LEU A 43 -1.38 6.22 3.02
C LEU A 43 -0.09 5.73 2.35
N TYR A 44 0.13 4.42 2.41
CA TYR A 44 1.23 3.75 1.73
C TYR A 44 0.70 3.14 0.44
N GLN A 45 1.30 3.47 -0.70
CA GLN A 45 0.93 2.91 -1.99
C GLN A 45 2.09 2.11 -2.59
N PHE A 46 1.77 0.92 -3.05
CA PHE A 46 2.73 -0.06 -3.55
C PHE A 46 2.39 -0.49 -4.98
N GLY A 47 3.42 -0.88 -5.71
CA GLY A 47 3.32 -1.48 -7.03
C GLY A 47 4.00 -2.83 -7.07
N TRP A 48 3.39 -3.77 -7.80
CA TRP A 48 4.00 -5.03 -8.17
C TRP A 48 4.60 -4.92 -9.56
N GLN A 49 5.86 -5.35 -9.73
CA GLN A 49 6.61 -5.20 -10.98
C GLN A 49 7.25 -6.50 -11.48
N GLN A 50 7.00 -7.61 -10.79
CA GLN A 50 7.52 -8.92 -11.16
C GLN A 50 6.59 -9.61 -12.15
N GLU A 51 7.12 -10.54 -12.93
CA GLU A 51 6.36 -11.25 -13.98
C GLU A 51 5.38 -12.28 -13.43
N HIS A 52 5.66 -12.85 -12.25
CA HIS A 52 4.76 -13.74 -11.55
C HIS A 52 3.77 -12.98 -10.68
N ASP A 53 2.68 -13.62 -10.28
CA ASP A 53 1.71 -13.03 -9.37
C ASP A 53 2.33 -12.77 -7.98
N PRO A 54 1.87 -11.71 -7.28
CA PRO A 54 2.27 -11.47 -5.90
C PRO A 54 1.81 -12.61 -5.00
N VAL A 55 2.62 -12.92 -3.99
CA VAL A 55 2.23 -13.87 -2.94
C VAL A 55 1.06 -13.29 -2.14
N GLU A 56 0.15 -14.15 -1.70
CA GLU A 56 -0.96 -13.74 -0.85
C GLU A 56 -0.42 -13.22 0.50
N VAL A 57 -0.81 -12.01 0.87
CA VAL A 57 -0.44 -11.38 2.14
C VAL A 57 -1.70 -11.21 2.97
N THR A 58 -1.78 -11.92 4.09
CA THR A 58 -2.85 -11.71 5.06
C THR A 58 -2.58 -10.42 5.83
N PHE A 59 -3.44 -9.42 5.64
CA PHE A 59 -3.36 -8.17 6.39
C PHE A 59 -3.71 -8.42 7.85
N THR A 60 -2.95 -7.79 8.74
CA THR A 60 -3.12 -7.94 10.19
C THR A 60 -3.45 -6.59 10.80
N GLY A 61 -4.52 -6.54 11.61
CA GLY A 61 -4.97 -5.34 12.28
C GLY A 61 -6.04 -4.54 11.52
N ILE A 62 -6.61 -3.56 12.20
CA ILE A 62 -7.62 -2.63 11.67
C ILE A 62 -6.88 -1.50 10.94
N GLU A 63 -7.28 -1.18 9.71
CA GLU A 63 -6.75 0.00 9.02
C GLU A 63 -7.32 1.26 9.67
N GLY A 64 -6.44 2.11 10.23
CA GLY A 64 -6.86 3.36 10.84
C GLY A 64 -7.33 4.38 9.79
N GLY A 65 -8.27 5.24 10.18
CA GLY A 65 -8.79 6.35 9.36
C GLY A 65 -10.27 6.16 8.98
N PRO A 66 -10.89 7.20 8.41
CA PRO A 66 -12.30 7.14 8.02
C PRO A 66 -12.53 6.06 6.96
N ASP A 67 -13.64 5.32 7.04
CA ASP A 67 -14.02 4.35 6.01
C ASP A 67 -13.98 5.00 4.63
N PRO A 68 -13.36 4.37 3.62
CA PRO A 68 -13.54 4.83 2.25
C PRO A 68 -15.02 4.69 1.91
N PHE A 69 -15.66 5.83 1.65
CA PHE A 69 -17.08 6.00 1.32
C PHE A 69 -17.71 4.89 0.49
#